data_AF-A0A6A2X2J8-F1
#
_entry.id   AF-A0A6A2X2J8-F1
#
_cell.length_a   1.000
_cell.length_b   1.000
_cell.length_c   1.000
_cell.angle_alpha   90.00
_cell.angle_beta   90.00
_cell.angle_gamma   90.00
#
_symmetry.space_group_name_H-M   'P 1'
#
loop_
_entity.id
_entity.type
_entity.pdbx_description
1 polymer ?
#
loop_
_entity_poly.entity_id
_entity_poly.type
_entity_poly.pdbx_seq_one_letter_code
_entity_poly.pdbx_strand_id
1 'polypeptide(L)'
;MFVTIMDPQAFIRLSIGSLGLRIPGTALNSSRAGIRASSAPCSCEIRLRGFPVQTTAIPLVSSPEATPDIHSIASSFYLEESDLKALLTPGCFYNHHAYLEITVYTGKKGTHFGVGVKRHQIGTFKLAVGPEWGEGKPLILFNGWIGIGKSKHENGKPGAELHLRVKLDPDPRYVFQFEDVTLQSPQIVQLQGSVKQPIFSCKFSRDRVAQAGSADNIDIETGRRERKGWKVKIHDLSGSAVAAAFITTPFVPSTGCDWVAKSNPGAWLILRPGTLRPQSWLPWGKLEAWRERGIRDSLCCRFNLLSEAQDSEVLMSEIHMNAEKGGEFFIDTDKQMWHAPTPLPSPQSSGDFSALNPNLGGFVMSCRVHGESKSSKPSVQLAMRHVTCIEDAAIFMALAAAVDLSIEACKPFRRKTWRGSRHSL
;
A
#
# COMPACT_ATOMS: atom_id res chain seq x y z
N MET A 1 -16.46 18.03 -28.86
CA MET A 1 -15.63 17.94 -27.65
C MET A 1 -16.22 16.81 -26.82
N PHE A 2 -15.75 15.58 -27.01
CA PHE A 2 -16.22 14.44 -26.23
C PHE A 2 -15.58 14.56 -24.85
N VAL A 3 -16.34 14.98 -23.85
CA VAL A 3 -15.95 14.78 -22.46
C VAL A 3 -15.94 13.27 -22.27
N THR A 4 -14.77 12.66 -22.23
CA THR A 4 -14.64 11.28 -21.73
C THR A 4 -15.02 11.31 -20.27
N ILE A 5 -16.30 11.07 -19.98
CA ILE A 5 -16.77 10.86 -18.61
C ILE A 5 -16.10 9.56 -18.17
N MET A 6 -15.13 9.66 -17.28
CA MET A 6 -14.57 8.47 -16.65
C MET A 6 -15.68 7.90 -15.75
N ASP A 7 -16.14 6.69 -16.06
CA ASP A 7 -17.12 6.01 -15.23
C ASP A 7 -16.41 5.15 -14.18
N PRO A 8 -16.63 5.40 -12.88
CA PRO A 8 -15.99 4.63 -11.83
C PRO A 8 -16.70 3.29 -11.63
N GLN A 9 -15.94 2.30 -11.17
CA GLN A 9 -16.46 1.04 -10.68
C GLN A 9 -16.90 1.15 -9.22
N ALA A 10 -17.91 0.36 -8.86
CA ALA A 10 -18.40 0.28 -7.50
C ALA A 10 -17.41 -0.46 -6.59
N PHE A 11 -16.98 0.22 -5.53
CA PHE A 11 -16.08 -0.29 -4.52
C PHE A 11 -16.59 0.17 -3.16
N ILE A 12 -16.29 -0.60 -2.11
CA ILE A 12 -16.73 -0.30 -0.76
C ILE A 12 -15.52 -0.28 0.16
N ARG A 13 -15.39 0.80 0.93
CA ARG A 13 -14.39 0.94 1.98
C ARG A 13 -15.00 0.51 3.31
N LEU A 14 -14.47 -0.57 3.88
CA LEU A 14 -14.72 -0.96 5.26
C LEU A 14 -13.64 -0.34 6.14
N SER A 15 -14.01 0.57 7.03
CA SER A 15 -13.10 1.21 7.98
C SER A 15 -13.38 0.75 9.41
N ILE A 16 -12.30 0.41 10.11
CA ILE A 16 -12.29 0.06 11.53
C ILE A 16 -11.54 1.18 12.25
N GLY A 17 -12.25 1.86 13.14
CA GLY A 17 -11.77 3.07 13.79
C GLY A 17 -12.07 3.12 15.28
N SER A 18 -11.64 4.21 15.91
CA SER A 18 -11.93 4.54 17.31
C SER A 18 -11.60 3.39 18.27
N LEU A 19 -10.50 2.68 18.04
CA LEU A 19 -10.11 1.55 18.88
C LEU A 19 -9.72 2.03 20.27
N GLY A 20 -10.30 1.43 21.31
CA GLY A 20 -9.94 1.71 22.70
C GLY A 20 -10.17 0.49 23.57
N LEU A 21 -9.26 0.22 24.51
CA LEU A 21 -9.35 -0.94 25.38
C LEU A 21 -9.52 -0.51 26.84
N ARG A 22 -10.54 -1.06 27.51
CA ARG A 22 -10.71 -0.96 28.97
C ARG A 22 -10.45 -2.32 29.58
N ILE A 23 -9.50 -2.38 30.50
CA ILE A 23 -9.20 -3.59 31.27
C ILE A 23 -9.50 -3.27 32.74
N PRO A 24 -10.43 -4.00 33.40
CA PRO A 24 -10.67 -3.85 34.82
C PRO A 24 -9.40 -4.09 35.64
N GLY A 25 -9.16 -3.22 36.64
CA GLY A 25 -7.90 -3.13 37.41
C GLY A 25 -7.48 -4.35 38.22
N THR A 26 -8.19 -5.48 38.16
CA THR A 26 -7.78 -6.75 38.79
C THR A 26 -6.94 -7.65 37.89
N ALA A 27 -6.81 -7.38 36.59
CA ALA A 27 -5.97 -8.19 35.69
C ALA A 27 -4.48 -7.79 35.69
N LEU A 28 -4.11 -6.64 36.29
CA LEU A 28 -2.73 -6.15 36.36
C LEU A 28 -2.02 -6.49 37.69
N ASN A 29 -2.74 -7.04 38.68
CA ASN A 29 -2.22 -7.29 40.02
C ASN A 29 -1.67 -8.71 40.18
N SER A 30 -0.59 -9.03 39.47
CA SER A 30 0.26 -10.18 39.81
C SER A 30 1.71 -9.78 40.11
N SER A 31 1.98 -8.53 40.48
CA SER A 31 3.29 -8.14 41.00
C SER A 31 3.16 -7.10 42.10
N ARG A 32 3.34 -7.53 43.35
CA ARG A 32 3.78 -6.67 44.46
C ARG A 32 5.09 -5.99 44.04
N ALA A 33 5.03 -4.71 43.67
CA ALA A 33 6.07 -3.71 43.88
C ALA A 33 5.59 -2.38 43.28
N GLY A 34 5.46 -1.35 44.12
CA GLY A 34 5.18 -0.01 43.64
C GLY A 34 6.33 0.51 42.79
N ILE A 35 6.11 0.62 41.49
CA ILE A 35 6.76 1.50 40.51
C ILE A 35 5.78 1.53 39.32
N ARG A 36 5.46 2.73 38.83
CA ARG A 36 4.57 3.03 37.69
C ARG A 36 4.27 1.83 36.79
N ALA A 37 3.04 1.34 36.82
CA ALA A 37 2.57 0.26 35.95
C ALA A 37 2.66 0.70 34.48
N SER A 38 3.80 0.45 33.85
CA SER A 38 3.95 0.54 32.39
C SER A 38 3.03 -0.54 31.81
N SER A 39 1.83 -0.15 31.37
CA SER A 39 0.88 -1.09 30.79
C SER A 39 1.56 -1.77 29.61
N ALA A 40 1.63 -3.11 29.62
CA ALA A 40 2.16 -3.85 28.49
C ALA A 40 1.44 -3.40 27.20
N PRO A 41 2.16 -3.25 26.07
CA PRO A 41 1.54 -2.80 24.83
C PRO A 41 0.44 -3.79 24.43
N CYS A 42 -0.78 -3.26 24.22
CA CYS A 42 -1.91 -4.03 23.72
C CYS A 42 -1.96 -3.87 22.19
N SER A 43 -2.27 -4.96 21.50
CA SER A 43 -2.38 -4.98 20.04
C SER A 43 -3.59 -5.80 19.63
N CYS A 44 -4.23 -5.43 18.52
CA CYS A 44 -5.22 -6.28 17.88
C CYS A 44 -4.75 -6.82 16.54
N GLU A 45 -5.28 -7.98 16.20
CA GLU A 45 -5.30 -8.51 14.84
C GLU A 45 -6.70 -8.36 14.28
N ILE A 46 -6.81 -7.74 13.11
CA ILE A 46 -8.05 -7.49 12.39
C ILE A 46 -8.05 -8.40 11.17
N ARG A 47 -9.04 -9.30 11.11
CA ARG A 47 -9.14 -10.36 10.10
C ARG A 47 -10.45 -10.26 9.35
N LEU A 48 -10.36 -10.32 8.03
CA LEU A 48 -11.49 -10.48 7.13
C LEU A 48 -11.15 -11.60 6.15
N ARG A 49 -12.11 -12.50 5.88
CA ARG A 49 -11.88 -13.65 5.01
C ARG A 49 -11.45 -13.20 3.61
N GLY A 50 -10.36 -13.76 3.09
CA GLY A 50 -9.81 -13.42 1.78
C GLY A 50 -8.83 -12.23 1.78
N PHE A 51 -8.67 -11.54 2.91
CA PHE A 51 -7.78 -10.38 3.03
C PHE A 51 -6.61 -10.65 3.99
N PRO A 52 -5.47 -9.96 3.80
CA PRO A 52 -4.33 -10.07 4.73
C PRO A 52 -4.71 -9.55 6.12
N VAL A 53 -4.19 -10.21 7.15
CA VAL A 53 -4.40 -9.81 8.56
C VAL A 53 -3.67 -8.50 8.83
N GLN A 54 -4.41 -7.49 9.32
CA GLN A 54 -3.84 -6.20 9.71
C GLN A 54 -3.63 -6.18 11.24
N THR A 55 -2.44 -5.78 11.70
CA THR A 55 -2.13 -5.68 13.13
C THR A 55 -1.93 -4.21 13.51
N THR A 56 -2.56 -3.76 14.58
CA THR A 56 -2.42 -2.38 15.07
C THR A 56 -2.35 -2.32 16.60
N ALA A 57 -1.73 -1.27 17.13
CA ALA A 57 -1.68 -1.02 18.57
C ALA A 57 -3.04 -0.48 19.04
N ILE A 58 -3.44 -0.84 20.25
CA ILE A 58 -4.69 -0.34 20.83
C ILE A 58 -4.37 0.52 22.06
N PRO A 59 -4.85 1.77 22.12
CA PRO A 59 -4.68 2.60 23.30
C PRO A 59 -5.52 2.05 24.47
N LEU A 60 -4.90 2.01 25.66
CA LEU A 60 -5.60 1.70 26.90
C LEU A 60 -6.32 2.96 27.39
N VAL A 61 -7.63 2.85 27.61
CA VAL A 61 -8.48 3.95 28.05
C VAL A 61 -8.73 3.81 29.54
N SER A 62 -8.07 4.65 30.34
CA SER A 62 -8.10 4.57 31.81
C SER A 62 -9.28 5.30 32.45
N SER A 63 -9.95 6.22 31.72
CA SER A 63 -11.10 6.99 32.23
C SER A 63 -12.42 6.54 31.57
N PRO A 64 -13.51 6.38 32.33
CA PRO A 64 -14.83 6.06 31.79
C PRO A 64 -15.40 7.18 30.90
N GLU A 65 -14.94 8.42 31.05
CA GLU A 65 -15.39 9.60 30.29
C GLU A 65 -14.56 9.86 29.02
N ALA A 66 -13.39 9.23 28.90
CA ALA A 66 -12.55 9.36 27.71
C ALA A 66 -13.18 8.61 26.53
N THR A 67 -13.58 9.36 25.51
CA THR A 67 -14.05 8.84 24.24
C THR A 67 -12.86 8.68 23.29
N PRO A 68 -12.68 7.51 22.64
CA PRO A 68 -11.68 7.36 21.60
C PRO A 68 -11.99 8.31 20.44
N ASP A 69 -10.95 8.79 19.77
CA ASP A 69 -11.11 9.70 18.62
C ASP A 69 -12.02 9.06 17.54
N ILE A 70 -13.09 9.76 17.22
CA ILE A 70 -14.16 9.37 16.29
C ILE A 70 -13.65 9.37 14.84
N HIS A 71 -12.62 10.18 14.56
CA HIS A 71 -12.01 10.30 13.24
C HIS A 71 -10.81 9.34 13.06
N SER A 72 -10.45 8.59 14.10
CA SER A 72 -9.37 7.62 14.02
C SER A 72 -9.73 6.39 13.23
N ILE A 73 -8.92 6.09 12.21
CA ILE A 73 -9.03 4.89 11.38
C ILE A 73 -7.80 4.03 11.65
N ALA A 74 -8.01 2.92 12.36
CA ALA A 74 -6.94 2.00 12.71
C ALA A 74 -6.66 0.98 11.59
N SER A 75 -7.67 0.67 10.77
CA SER A 75 -7.55 -0.24 9.64
C SER A 75 -8.63 0.05 8.59
N SER A 76 -8.35 -0.31 7.34
CA SER A 76 -9.35 -0.27 6.27
C SER A 76 -9.13 -1.40 5.26
N PHE A 77 -10.24 -1.93 4.75
CA PHE A 77 -10.31 -2.89 3.65
C PHE A 77 -11.09 -2.26 2.50
N TYR A 78 -10.71 -2.59 1.29
CA TYR A 78 -11.35 -2.11 0.08
C TYR A 78 -11.88 -3.32 -0.67
N LEU A 79 -13.19 -3.34 -0.88
CA LEU A 79 -13.92 -4.51 -1.35
C LEU A 79 -14.45 -4.24 -2.75
N GLU A 80 -14.09 -5.11 -3.69
CA GLU A 80 -14.72 -5.18 -5.01
C GLU A 80 -16.05 -5.95 -4.95
N GLU A 81 -16.85 -5.82 -6.00
CA GLU A 81 -18.09 -6.59 -6.14
C GLU A 81 -17.83 -8.11 -6.04
N SER A 82 -16.74 -8.61 -6.62
CA SER A 82 -16.34 -10.01 -6.50
C SER A 82 -15.98 -10.41 -5.07
N ASP A 83 -15.34 -9.52 -4.31
CA ASP A 83 -14.97 -9.79 -2.92
C ASP A 83 -16.21 -9.86 -2.04
N LEU A 84 -17.17 -8.96 -2.25
CA LEU A 84 -18.45 -8.98 -1.54
C LEU A 84 -19.24 -10.25 -1.86
N LYS A 85 -19.33 -10.63 -3.14
CA LYS A 85 -19.93 -11.91 -3.55
C LYS A 85 -19.22 -13.08 -2.88
N ALA A 86 -17.89 -13.07 -2.88
CA ALA A 86 -17.10 -14.11 -2.25
C ALA A 86 -17.34 -14.16 -0.73
N LEU A 87 -17.47 -13.02 -0.03
CA LEU A 87 -17.73 -12.96 1.41
C LEU A 87 -19.15 -13.42 1.78
N LEU A 88 -20.15 -13.08 0.95
CA LEU A 88 -21.55 -13.47 1.14
C LEU A 88 -21.81 -14.93 0.77
N THR A 89 -20.97 -15.52 -0.08
CA THR A 89 -21.09 -16.94 -0.45
C THR A 89 -20.85 -17.82 0.79
N PRO A 90 -21.81 -18.69 1.18
CA PRO A 90 -21.64 -19.62 2.28
C PRO A 90 -20.44 -20.54 2.03
N GLY A 91 -19.61 -20.76 3.06
CA GLY A 91 -18.50 -21.71 2.95
C GLY A 91 -19.01 -23.16 2.89
N CYS A 92 -18.30 -24.02 2.17
CA CYS A 92 -18.48 -25.46 2.32
C CYS A 92 -17.91 -25.90 3.69
N PHE A 93 -18.71 -26.65 4.47
CA PHE A 93 -18.43 -27.19 5.81
C PHE A 93 -18.54 -26.20 7.00
N TYR A 94 -19.48 -26.51 7.90
CA TYR A 94 -19.69 -26.08 9.30
C TYR A 94 -19.53 -24.61 9.73
N ASN A 95 -19.18 -23.67 8.85
CA ASN A 95 -19.15 -22.24 9.17
C ASN A 95 -19.77 -21.42 8.03
N HIS A 96 -21.06 -21.13 8.19
CA HIS A 96 -21.95 -20.69 7.12
C HIS A 96 -21.78 -19.22 6.69
N HIS A 97 -21.08 -18.39 7.48
CA HIS A 97 -20.95 -16.95 7.21
C HIS A 97 -19.52 -16.43 7.40
N ALA A 98 -19.11 -15.45 6.57
CA ALA A 98 -17.89 -14.71 6.80
C ALA A 98 -18.06 -13.73 7.97
N TYR A 99 -16.98 -13.47 8.70
CA TYR A 99 -16.97 -12.54 9.82
C TYR A 99 -15.78 -11.57 9.69
N LEU A 100 -15.99 -10.33 10.11
CA LEU A 100 -14.93 -9.44 10.55
C LEU A 100 -14.59 -9.83 12.00
N GLU A 101 -13.36 -10.28 12.22
CA GLU A 101 -12.87 -10.72 13.53
C GLU A 101 -11.76 -9.77 14.01
N ILE A 102 -11.91 -9.26 15.23
CA ILE A 102 -10.92 -8.40 15.88
C ILE A 102 -10.50 -9.06 17.19
N THR A 103 -9.29 -9.60 17.21
CA THR A 103 -8.74 -10.30 18.37
C THR A 103 -7.74 -9.42 19.09
N VAL A 104 -7.96 -9.19 20.38
CA VAL A 104 -7.11 -8.32 21.21
C VAL A 104 -6.15 -9.16 22.03
N TYR A 105 -4.91 -8.70 22.10
CA TYR A 105 -3.83 -9.36 22.79
C TYR A 105 -3.05 -8.39 23.68
N THR A 106 -2.52 -8.92 24.78
CA THR A 106 -1.55 -8.25 25.66
C THR A 106 -0.19 -8.94 25.60
N GLY A 107 0.88 -8.16 25.82
CA GLY A 107 2.26 -8.64 25.83
C GLY A 107 3.00 -8.41 24.51
N LYS A 108 4.34 -8.51 24.56
CA LYS A 108 5.22 -8.29 23.41
C LYS A 108 5.20 -9.50 22.48
N LYS A 109 5.11 -9.28 21.16
CA LYS A 109 5.33 -10.32 20.14
C LYS A 109 6.81 -10.70 20.19
N GLY A 110 7.12 -11.96 20.53
CA GLY A 110 8.50 -12.43 20.61
C GLY A 110 9.24 -12.27 19.27
N THR A 111 10.43 -11.66 19.31
CA THR A 111 11.38 -11.69 18.20
C THR A 111 12.05 -13.06 18.16
N HIS A 112 12.36 -13.55 16.96
CA HIS A 112 13.02 -14.84 16.76
C HIS A 112 14.25 -15.03 17.69
N PHE A 113 14.48 -16.30 18.08
CA PHE A 113 15.49 -16.85 18.99
C PHE A 113 15.11 -16.93 20.48
N GLY A 114 14.68 -18.14 20.88
CA GLY A 114 14.83 -18.71 22.22
C GLY A 114 14.17 -17.99 23.40
N VAL A 115 13.09 -18.57 23.93
CA VAL A 115 12.32 -18.13 25.12
C VAL A 115 11.36 -16.96 24.84
N GLY A 116 10.30 -17.24 24.08
CA GLY A 116 9.26 -16.25 23.76
C GLY A 116 8.31 -15.96 24.94
N VAL A 117 8.20 -14.67 25.30
CA VAL A 117 7.08 -14.16 26.10
C VAL A 117 5.79 -14.46 25.32
N LYS A 118 4.92 -15.32 25.86
CA LYS A 118 3.66 -15.70 25.21
C LYS A 118 2.71 -14.50 25.18
N ARG A 119 2.37 -14.06 23.98
CA ARG A 119 1.27 -13.11 23.74
C ARG A 119 -0.03 -13.72 24.26
N HIS A 120 -0.73 -13.05 25.17
CA HIS A 120 -1.97 -13.54 25.78
C HIS A 120 -3.19 -12.89 25.12
N GLN A 121 -4.16 -13.69 24.70
CA GLN A 121 -5.40 -13.22 24.10
C GLN A 121 -6.37 -12.76 25.19
N ILE A 122 -6.79 -11.49 25.12
CA ILE A 122 -7.77 -10.89 26.04
C ILE A 122 -9.18 -11.30 25.63
N GLY A 123 -9.50 -11.17 24.34
CA GLY A 123 -10.84 -11.41 23.84
C GLY A 123 -10.96 -11.21 22.34
N THR A 124 -12.17 -11.41 21.82
CA THR A 124 -12.44 -11.34 20.38
C THR A 124 -13.81 -10.74 20.13
N PHE A 125 -13.84 -9.75 19.25
CA PHE A 125 -15.05 -9.20 18.66
C PHE A 125 -15.30 -9.87 17.31
N LYS A 126 -16.56 -10.22 17.01
CA LYS A 126 -16.98 -10.79 15.73
C LYS A 126 -18.21 -10.06 15.23
N LEU A 127 -18.16 -9.64 13.96
CA LEU A 127 -19.27 -9.03 13.25
C LEU A 127 -19.55 -9.85 11.99
N ALA A 128 -20.78 -10.32 11.83
CA ALA A 128 -21.17 -11.10 10.66
C ALA A 128 -21.15 -10.21 9.41
N VAL A 129 -20.71 -10.78 8.28
CA VAL A 129 -20.89 -10.14 6.98
C VAL A 129 -22.30 -10.46 6.50
N GLY A 130 -23.09 -9.41 6.26
CA GLY A 130 -24.46 -9.51 5.80
C GLY A 130 -24.69 -8.80 4.46
N PRO A 131 -25.86 -8.99 3.83
CA PRO A 131 -26.18 -8.41 2.52
C PRO A 131 -26.14 -6.89 2.52
N GLU A 132 -26.31 -6.24 3.68
CA GLU A 132 -26.22 -4.79 3.85
C GLU A 132 -24.84 -4.23 3.45
N TRP A 133 -23.81 -5.07 3.40
CA TRP A 133 -22.48 -4.69 2.95
C TRP A 133 -22.42 -4.36 1.46
N GLY A 134 -23.37 -4.85 0.66
CA GLY A 134 -23.43 -4.64 -0.79
C GLY A 134 -24.34 -3.51 -1.24
N GLU A 135 -25.02 -2.79 -0.33
CA GLU A 135 -26.02 -1.79 -0.69
C GLU A 135 -25.45 -0.51 -1.32
N GLY A 136 -24.13 -0.30 -1.23
CA GLY A 136 -23.47 0.87 -1.82
C GLY A 136 -23.86 2.20 -1.15
N LYS A 137 -24.31 2.16 0.10
CA LYS A 137 -24.64 3.34 0.92
C LYS A 137 -23.73 3.42 2.14
N PRO A 138 -23.44 4.63 2.66
CA PRO A 138 -22.75 4.78 3.92
C PRO A 138 -23.54 4.13 5.06
N LEU A 139 -22.91 3.21 5.80
CA LEU A 139 -23.54 2.45 6.87
C LEU A 139 -22.59 2.26 8.04
N ILE A 140 -23.06 2.52 9.26
CA ILE A 140 -22.32 2.19 10.49
C ILE A 140 -22.84 0.84 10.98
N LEU A 141 -21.99 -0.18 10.91
CA LEU A 141 -22.36 -1.54 11.35
C LEU A 141 -22.25 -1.70 12.87
N PHE A 142 -21.32 -0.98 13.48
CA PHE A 142 -21.13 -0.99 14.93
C PHE A 142 -20.45 0.30 15.40
N ASN A 143 -20.87 0.84 16.54
CA ASN A 143 -20.23 1.97 17.19
C ASN A 143 -20.49 1.92 18.71
N GLY A 144 -19.43 1.74 19.50
CA GLY A 144 -19.52 1.80 20.95
C GLY A 144 -18.60 0.81 21.67
N TRP A 145 -18.82 0.66 22.97
CA TRP A 145 -18.12 -0.29 23.83
C TRP A 145 -18.79 -1.66 23.80
N ILE A 146 -17.99 -2.72 23.76
CA ILE A 146 -18.46 -4.11 23.85
C ILE A 146 -17.53 -4.97 24.69
N GLY A 147 -18.10 -5.82 25.54
CA GLY A 147 -17.33 -6.78 26.33
C GLY A 147 -16.63 -7.81 25.44
N ILE A 148 -15.32 -8.01 25.64
CA ILE A 148 -14.49 -8.96 24.90
C ILE A 148 -13.84 -9.95 25.88
N GLY A 149 -14.20 -11.24 25.77
CA GLY A 149 -13.61 -12.32 26.57
C GLY A 149 -14.65 -13.23 27.25
N LYS A 150 -14.17 -14.33 27.83
CA LYS A 150 -15.01 -15.33 28.52
C LYS A 150 -15.19 -14.99 30.01
N SER A 151 -15.67 -13.80 30.35
CA SER A 151 -16.18 -13.58 31.72
C SER A 151 -17.67 -13.90 31.73
N LYS A 152 -17.99 -15.18 31.91
CA LYS A 152 -19.33 -15.55 32.39
C LYS A 152 -19.58 -14.79 33.69
N HIS A 153 -20.81 -14.31 33.85
CA HIS A 153 -21.37 -13.67 35.03
C HIS A 153 -21.29 -14.54 36.29
N GLU A 154 -20.10 -14.79 36.83
CA GLU A 154 -19.92 -15.50 38.10
C GLU A 154 -19.56 -14.57 39.27
N ASN A 155 -19.31 -13.27 39.05
CA ASN A 155 -18.99 -12.35 40.17
C ASN A 155 -19.26 -10.85 39.94
N GLY A 156 -20.14 -10.48 39.01
CA GLY A 156 -20.59 -9.07 38.84
C GLY A 156 -19.51 -8.04 38.45
N LYS A 157 -18.28 -8.46 38.16
CA LYS A 157 -17.22 -7.57 37.66
C LYS A 157 -17.29 -7.45 36.14
N PRO A 158 -17.22 -6.24 35.56
CA PRO A 158 -17.16 -6.09 34.10
C PRO A 158 -15.90 -6.79 33.58
N GLY A 159 -16.03 -7.46 32.43
CA GLY A 159 -14.89 -8.03 31.70
C GLY A 159 -14.06 -6.93 31.03
N ALA A 160 -13.06 -7.32 30.22
CA ALA A 160 -12.40 -6.36 29.34
C ALA A 160 -13.41 -5.84 28.30
N GLU A 161 -13.38 -4.54 28.00
CA GLU A 161 -14.24 -3.92 27.00
C GLU A 161 -13.40 -3.32 25.86
N LEU A 162 -13.89 -3.48 24.63
CA LEU A 162 -13.32 -2.90 23.43
C LEU A 162 -14.28 -1.86 22.89
N HIS A 163 -13.80 -0.63 22.70
CA HIS A 163 -14.46 0.35 21.87
C HIS A 163 -13.98 0.20 20.44
N LEU A 164 -14.92 0.27 19.49
CA LEU A 164 -14.61 0.35 18.08
C LEU A 164 -15.78 0.96 17.31
N ARG A 165 -15.44 1.49 16.14
CA ARG A 165 -16.40 1.91 15.12
C ARG A 165 -16.12 1.13 13.84
N VAL A 166 -17.13 0.45 13.31
CA VAL A 166 -17.07 -0.25 12.04
C VAL A 166 -18.01 0.44 11.07
N LYS A 167 -17.45 0.97 9.98
CA LYS A 167 -18.16 1.79 9.00
C LYS A 167 -17.91 1.27 7.58
N LEU A 168 -18.96 1.25 6.77
CA LEU A 168 -18.93 1.06 5.34
C LEU A 168 -19.18 2.40 4.66
N ASP A 169 -18.35 2.73 3.67
CA ASP A 169 -18.51 3.91 2.83
C ASP A 169 -18.38 3.52 1.35
N PRO A 170 -19.18 4.10 0.44
CA PRO A 170 -18.95 4.00 -1.00
C PRO A 170 -17.59 4.60 -1.34
N ASP A 171 -16.77 3.86 -2.09
CA ASP A 171 -15.43 4.27 -2.53
C ASP A 171 -15.26 4.07 -4.03
N PRO A 172 -16.07 4.69 -4.90
CA PRO A 172 -16.00 4.48 -6.34
C PRO A 172 -14.56 4.66 -6.87
N ARG A 173 -14.11 3.77 -7.77
CA ARG A 173 -12.73 3.78 -8.28
C ARG A 173 -12.64 3.75 -9.79
N TYR A 174 -11.69 4.49 -10.33
CA TYR A 174 -11.25 4.30 -11.71
C TYR A 174 -10.28 3.12 -11.77
N VAL A 175 -10.51 2.21 -12.72
CA VAL A 175 -9.65 1.05 -12.93
C VAL A 175 -8.99 1.17 -14.29
N PHE A 176 -7.67 1.14 -14.31
CA PHE A 176 -6.86 1.22 -15.51
C PHE A 176 -6.05 -0.06 -15.69
N GLN A 177 -5.77 -0.43 -16.93
CA GLN A 177 -4.97 -1.59 -17.25
C GLN A 177 -4.05 -1.30 -18.43
N PHE A 178 -2.80 -1.75 -18.33
CA PHE A 178 -1.87 -1.78 -19.46
C PHE A 178 -2.25 -2.95 -20.38
N GLU A 179 -2.45 -2.69 -21.66
CA GLU A 179 -2.90 -3.72 -22.60
C GLU A 179 -1.84 -4.78 -22.90
N ASP A 180 -0.57 -4.42 -22.73
CA ASP A 180 0.58 -5.31 -22.89
C ASP A 180 1.71 -4.99 -21.90
N VAL A 181 2.83 -5.68 -22.06
CA VAL A 181 4.05 -5.49 -21.26
C VAL A 181 4.55 -4.06 -21.35
N THR A 182 4.81 -3.42 -20.21
CA THR A 182 5.28 -2.02 -20.11
C THR A 182 6.48 -1.71 -21.02
N LEU A 183 7.42 -2.66 -21.17
CA LEU A 183 8.60 -2.55 -22.03
C LEU A 183 8.28 -2.40 -23.53
N GLN A 184 7.08 -2.79 -23.96
CA GLN A 184 6.66 -2.76 -25.37
C GLN A 184 5.90 -1.47 -25.73
N SER A 185 5.84 -0.49 -24.83
CA SER A 185 5.10 0.77 -25.04
C SER A 185 3.60 0.56 -25.33
N PRO A 186 2.86 -0.08 -24.40
CA PRO A 186 1.46 -0.44 -24.61
C PRO A 186 0.51 0.77 -24.52
N GLN A 187 -0.73 0.59 -24.97
CA GLN A 187 -1.84 1.47 -24.59
C GLN A 187 -2.29 1.17 -23.16
N ILE A 188 -2.86 2.18 -22.52
CA ILE A 188 -3.48 2.07 -21.20
C ILE A 188 -4.97 2.35 -21.38
N VAL A 189 -5.77 1.37 -20.98
CA VAL A 189 -7.22 1.41 -21.08
C VAL A 189 -7.85 1.61 -19.70
N GLN A 190 -8.92 2.38 -19.64
CA GLN A 190 -9.86 2.35 -18.53
C GLN A 190 -10.81 1.16 -18.69
N LEU A 191 -11.02 0.42 -17.60
CA LEU A 191 -11.94 -0.71 -17.53
C LEU A 191 -13.29 -0.25 -16.99
N GLN A 192 -14.33 -0.35 -17.80
CA GLN A 192 -15.71 -0.09 -17.41
C GLN A 192 -16.55 -1.36 -17.62
N GLY A 193 -16.64 -2.19 -16.59
CA GLY A 193 -17.24 -3.52 -16.72
C GLY A 193 -16.51 -4.35 -17.78
N SER A 194 -17.20 -4.72 -18.85
CA SER A 194 -16.61 -5.45 -19.99
C SER A 194 -15.98 -4.55 -21.07
N VAL A 195 -16.18 -3.23 -20.98
CA VAL A 195 -15.69 -2.28 -21.98
C VAL A 195 -14.29 -1.81 -21.61
N LYS A 196 -13.40 -1.77 -22.62
CA LYS A 196 -12.05 -1.23 -22.51
C LYS A 196 -11.96 0.03 -23.36
N GLN A 197 -11.66 1.15 -22.72
CA GLN A 197 -11.53 2.44 -23.42
C GLN A 197 -10.07 2.92 -23.34
N PRO A 198 -9.39 3.15 -24.47
CA PRO A 198 -8.03 3.69 -24.44
C PRO A 198 -8.05 5.14 -23.96
N ILE A 199 -7.20 5.45 -22.99
CA ILE A 199 -7.09 6.79 -22.37
C ILE A 199 -5.67 7.36 -22.49
N PHE A 200 -4.64 6.50 -22.38
CA PHE A 200 -3.26 6.92 -22.52
C PHE A 200 -2.45 5.97 -23.41
N SER A 201 -1.30 6.45 -23.87
CA SER A 201 -0.25 5.62 -24.42
C SER A 201 0.99 5.67 -23.52
N CYS A 202 1.56 4.50 -23.23
CA CYS A 202 2.83 4.37 -22.52
C CYS A 202 3.95 4.27 -23.54
N LYS A 203 5.00 5.10 -23.41
CA LYS A 203 6.21 5.01 -24.21
C LYS A 203 7.40 4.69 -23.31
N PHE A 204 7.96 3.51 -23.49
CA PHE A 204 9.19 3.09 -22.85
C PHE A 204 10.39 3.42 -23.75
N SER A 205 11.45 3.97 -23.17
CA SER A 205 12.73 4.19 -23.84
C SER A 205 13.88 3.81 -22.94
N ARG A 206 14.96 3.33 -23.55
CA ARG A 206 16.24 3.08 -22.90
C ARG A 206 17.29 3.93 -23.59
N ASP A 207 17.83 4.92 -22.90
CA ASP A 207 18.91 5.74 -23.44
C ASP A 207 20.14 4.84 -23.64
N ARG A 208 20.41 4.52 -24.90
CA ARG A 208 21.72 4.00 -25.31
C ARG A 208 22.56 5.24 -25.51
N VAL A 209 23.56 5.47 -24.66
CA VAL A 209 24.63 6.39 -25.02
C VAL A 209 25.14 5.93 -26.37
N ALA A 210 24.97 6.75 -27.41
CA ALA A 210 25.50 6.48 -28.74
C ALA A 210 27.02 6.52 -28.65
N GLN A 211 27.66 5.37 -28.41
CA GLN A 211 29.08 5.23 -28.71
C GLN A 211 29.22 5.14 -30.23
N ALA A 212 29.33 6.29 -30.87
CA ALA A 212 30.04 6.39 -32.13
C ALA A 212 31.52 6.10 -31.84
N GLY A 213 31.96 4.86 -32.10
CA GLY A 213 33.36 4.49 -31.90
C GLY A 213 33.58 2.98 -31.85
N SER A 214 34.01 2.43 -32.98
CA SER A 214 34.78 1.21 -33.23
C SER A 214 35.05 0.21 -32.06
N ALA A 215 34.72 -1.05 -32.35
CA ALA A 215 35.35 -2.29 -31.88
C ALA A 215 35.49 -2.52 -30.37
N ASP A 216 34.55 -3.26 -29.77
CA ASP A 216 34.85 -4.56 -29.12
C ASP A 216 33.58 -5.19 -28.53
N ASN A 217 33.26 -6.41 -28.96
CA ASN A 217 32.04 -7.16 -28.63
C ASN A 217 31.94 -7.61 -27.15
N ILE A 218 32.87 -7.20 -26.28
CA ILE A 218 32.91 -7.60 -24.86
C ILE A 218 32.16 -6.59 -23.97
N ASP A 219 32.14 -5.30 -24.34
CA ASP A 219 31.55 -4.25 -23.49
C ASP A 219 30.01 -4.13 -23.64
N ILE A 220 29.45 -4.77 -24.66
CA ILE A 220 27.99 -4.85 -24.89
C ILE A 220 27.31 -5.69 -23.79
N GLU A 221 28.01 -6.67 -23.21
CA GLU A 221 27.47 -7.48 -22.11
C GLU A 221 27.50 -6.75 -20.75
N THR A 222 28.49 -5.91 -20.50
CA THR A 222 28.60 -5.09 -19.27
C THR A 222 27.58 -3.95 -19.28
N GLY A 223 27.39 -3.27 -20.41
CA GLY A 223 26.31 -2.27 -20.60
C GLY A 223 24.89 -2.86 -20.58
N ARG A 224 24.73 -4.17 -20.81
CA ARG A 224 23.47 -4.90 -20.59
C ARG A 224 23.19 -5.20 -19.11
N ARG A 225 24.22 -5.24 -18.26
CA ARG A 225 24.12 -5.63 -16.85
C ARG A 225 23.80 -4.47 -15.92
N GLU A 226 24.05 -3.23 -16.28
CA GLU A 226 23.50 -2.10 -15.53
C GLU A 226 22.18 -1.66 -16.16
N ARG A 227 21.09 -1.69 -15.39
CA ARG A 227 19.79 -1.21 -15.85
C ARG A 227 19.72 0.29 -15.59
N LYS A 228 20.41 1.03 -16.45
CA LYS A 228 20.49 2.51 -16.46
C LYS A 228 19.65 3.10 -17.60
N GLY A 229 19.22 4.34 -17.42
CA GLY A 229 18.61 5.15 -18.48
C GLY A 229 17.24 4.67 -18.95
N TRP A 230 16.50 3.91 -18.14
CA TRP A 230 15.12 3.59 -18.47
C TRP A 230 14.24 4.78 -18.16
N LYS A 231 13.33 5.06 -19.10
CA LYS A 231 12.36 6.13 -19.01
C LYS A 231 11.03 5.65 -19.54
N VAL A 232 9.98 6.05 -18.86
CA VAL A 232 8.59 5.88 -19.26
C VAL A 232 7.98 7.27 -19.39
N LYS A 233 7.25 7.49 -20.47
CA LYS A 233 6.39 8.67 -20.64
C LYS A 233 4.96 8.20 -20.91
N ILE A 234 4.02 8.78 -20.20
CA ILE A 234 2.59 8.60 -20.44
C ILE A 234 2.12 9.77 -21.28
N HIS A 235 1.47 9.48 -22.41
CA HIS A 235 0.88 10.50 -23.27
C HIS A 235 -0.63 10.36 -23.27
N ASP A 236 -1.33 11.49 -23.34
CA ASP A 236 -2.76 11.53 -23.59
C ASP A 236 -3.08 11.10 -25.04
N LEU A 237 -4.37 11.14 -25.39
CA LEU A 237 -4.83 10.83 -26.74
C LEU A 237 -4.41 11.88 -27.79
N SER A 238 -3.98 13.08 -27.36
CA SER A 238 -3.43 14.11 -28.25
C SER A 238 -1.95 13.88 -28.58
N GLY A 239 -1.28 12.97 -27.86
CA GLY A 239 0.15 12.71 -27.95
C GLY A 239 1.00 13.62 -27.06
N SER A 240 0.38 14.42 -26.19
CA SER A 240 1.05 15.26 -25.21
C SER A 240 1.52 14.44 -24.02
N ALA A 241 2.77 14.63 -23.58
CA ALA A 241 3.32 13.91 -22.43
C ALA A 241 2.76 14.48 -21.12
N VAL A 242 1.94 13.70 -20.43
CA VAL A 242 1.19 14.10 -19.23
C VAL A 242 1.73 13.50 -17.93
N ALA A 243 2.63 12.51 -18.00
CA ALA A 243 3.41 12.05 -16.86
C ALA A 243 4.70 11.36 -17.33
N ALA A 244 5.69 11.26 -16.45
CA ALA A 244 6.91 10.52 -16.75
C ALA A 244 7.49 9.84 -15.50
N ALA A 245 8.22 8.76 -15.73
CA ALA A 245 9.05 8.11 -14.73
C ALA A 245 10.42 7.82 -15.35
N PHE A 246 11.51 8.08 -14.63
CA PHE A 246 12.84 7.74 -15.11
C PHE A 246 13.76 7.33 -13.97
N ILE A 247 14.74 6.50 -14.28
CA ILE A 247 15.73 6.04 -13.30
C ILE A 247 16.66 7.20 -12.92
N THR A 248 16.72 7.51 -11.63
CA THR A 248 17.68 8.45 -11.04
C THR A 248 18.84 7.73 -10.36
N THR A 249 18.57 6.61 -9.68
CA THR A 249 19.60 5.72 -9.14
C THR A 249 19.58 4.41 -9.92
N PRO A 250 20.68 4.05 -10.60
CA PRO A 250 20.72 2.87 -11.45
C PRO A 250 20.55 1.58 -10.66
N PHE A 251 19.88 0.60 -11.26
CA PHE A 251 19.74 -0.73 -10.68
C PHE A 251 20.98 -1.55 -10.99
N VAL A 252 21.84 -1.71 -9.99
CA VAL A 252 23.15 -2.38 -10.09
C VAL A 252 23.33 -3.36 -8.93
N PRO A 253 24.13 -4.44 -9.11
CA PRO A 253 24.40 -5.37 -8.02
C PRO A 253 25.13 -4.68 -6.86
N SER A 254 24.71 -4.96 -5.64
CA SER A 254 25.42 -4.51 -4.43
C SER A 254 26.69 -5.32 -4.20
N THR A 255 27.68 -4.73 -3.52
CA THR A 255 28.97 -5.39 -3.22
C THR A 255 28.76 -6.77 -2.59
N GLY A 256 29.37 -7.79 -3.19
CA GLY A 256 29.27 -9.18 -2.71
C GLY A 256 27.98 -9.93 -3.10
N CYS A 257 27.07 -9.31 -3.84
CA CYS A 257 25.80 -9.91 -4.26
C CYS A 257 25.62 -9.85 -5.79
N ASP A 258 24.73 -10.69 -6.34
CA ASP A 258 24.31 -10.64 -7.74
C ASP A 258 22.95 -9.95 -7.94
N TRP A 259 22.50 -9.14 -6.98
CA TRP A 259 21.20 -8.45 -7.03
C TRP A 259 21.29 -7.05 -6.43
N VAL A 260 20.27 -6.23 -6.69
CA VAL A 260 20.08 -4.92 -6.08
C VAL A 260 19.66 -5.12 -4.63
N ALA A 261 20.53 -4.86 -3.66
CA ALA A 261 20.22 -5.03 -2.24
C ALA A 261 19.80 -3.71 -1.58
N LYS A 262 19.25 -3.79 -0.37
CA LYS A 262 18.80 -2.62 0.43
C LYS A 262 19.90 -1.58 0.67
N SER A 263 21.17 -2.00 0.68
CA SER A 263 22.32 -1.10 0.84
C SER A 263 22.55 -0.17 -0.35
N ASN A 264 22.04 -0.51 -1.53
CA ASN A 264 22.12 0.32 -2.73
C ASN A 264 20.85 0.12 -3.59
N PRO A 265 19.71 0.70 -3.18
CA PRO A 265 18.46 0.52 -3.90
C PRO A 265 18.48 1.29 -5.23
N GLY A 266 17.89 0.71 -6.26
CA GLY A 266 17.60 1.45 -7.49
C GLY A 266 16.44 2.42 -7.25
N ALA A 267 16.40 3.54 -7.97
CA ALA A 267 15.41 4.58 -7.75
C ALA A 267 14.86 5.16 -9.05
N TRP A 268 13.56 5.41 -9.05
CA TRP A 268 12.82 6.14 -10.06
C TRP A 268 12.37 7.48 -9.50
N LEU A 269 12.40 8.50 -10.33
CA LEU A 269 11.71 9.77 -10.08
C LEU A 269 10.46 9.84 -10.94
N ILE A 270 9.32 10.07 -10.29
CA ILE A 270 8.03 10.28 -10.93
C ILE A 270 7.81 11.77 -11.09
N LEU A 271 7.43 12.17 -12.29
CA LEU A 271 7.30 13.55 -12.71
C LEU A 271 5.89 13.85 -13.21
N ARG A 272 5.44 15.08 -12.92
CA ARG A 272 4.27 15.70 -13.55
C ARG A 272 4.68 16.89 -14.43
N PRO A 273 3.87 17.27 -15.43
CA PRO A 273 4.05 18.51 -16.16
C PRO A 273 4.01 19.71 -15.19
N GLY A 274 4.93 20.64 -15.35
CA GLY A 274 4.94 21.89 -14.59
C GLY A 274 3.96 22.89 -15.17
N THR A 275 3.31 23.66 -14.29
CA THR A 275 2.30 24.68 -14.67
C THR A 275 2.93 25.97 -15.20
N LEU A 276 4.20 26.22 -14.91
CA LEU A 276 4.86 27.51 -15.14
C LEU A 276 5.49 27.66 -16.53
N ARG A 277 5.89 26.54 -17.17
CA ARG A 277 6.48 26.56 -18.51
C ARG A 277 6.09 25.32 -19.30
N PRO A 278 5.75 25.45 -20.60
CA PRO A 278 5.59 24.31 -21.49
C PRO A 278 6.84 23.42 -21.43
N GLN A 279 6.64 22.10 -21.29
CA GLN A 279 7.70 21.09 -21.16
C GLN A 279 8.56 21.13 -19.88
N SER A 280 8.23 21.96 -18.89
CA SER A 280 8.84 21.82 -17.57
C SER A 280 8.27 20.58 -16.86
N TRP A 281 9.12 19.90 -16.08
CA TRP A 281 8.75 18.71 -15.32
C TRP A 281 8.99 19.00 -13.84
N LEU A 282 8.02 18.69 -13.00
CA LEU A 282 8.11 18.82 -11.56
C LEU A 282 8.19 17.43 -10.91
N PRO A 283 9.09 17.23 -9.93
CA PRO A 283 9.13 15.99 -9.17
C PRO A 283 7.85 15.85 -8.34
N TRP A 284 7.27 14.66 -8.36
CA TRP A 284 6.10 14.32 -7.56
C TRP A 284 6.39 13.28 -6.50
N GLY A 285 7.18 12.27 -6.84
CA GLY A 285 7.54 11.23 -5.90
C GLY A 285 8.76 10.45 -6.34
N LYS A 286 9.38 9.78 -5.37
CA LYS A 286 10.54 8.91 -5.58
C LYS A 286 10.16 7.48 -5.21
N LEU A 287 10.35 6.54 -6.13
CA LEU A 287 10.17 5.12 -5.89
C LEU A 287 11.54 4.44 -5.83
N GLU A 288 11.89 3.90 -4.69
CA GLU A 288 13.05 3.03 -4.52
C GLU A 288 12.64 1.57 -4.57
N ALA A 289 13.52 0.72 -5.11
CA ALA A 289 13.28 -0.70 -5.17
C ALA A 289 14.58 -1.51 -5.00
N TRP A 290 14.46 -2.61 -4.28
CA TRP A 290 15.54 -3.57 -4.05
C TRP A 290 14.96 -4.98 -3.84
N ARG A 291 15.83 -5.99 -3.90
CA ARG A 291 15.48 -7.39 -3.64
C ARG A 291 16.02 -7.80 -2.28
N GLU A 292 15.17 -8.38 -1.45
CA GLU A 292 15.57 -9.07 -0.23
C GLU A 292 15.49 -10.58 -0.45
N ARG A 293 16.60 -11.27 -0.15
CA ARG A 293 16.67 -12.73 -0.18
C ARG A 293 16.60 -13.25 1.24
N GLY A 294 15.59 -14.08 1.52
CA GLY A 294 15.43 -14.81 2.77
C GLY A 294 14.97 -16.24 2.48
N ILE A 295 14.04 -16.76 3.29
CA ILE A 295 13.37 -18.05 2.99
C ILE A 295 12.62 -17.98 1.65
N ARG A 296 12.17 -16.78 1.27
CA ARG A 296 11.56 -16.47 -0.02
C ARG A 296 12.16 -15.18 -0.56
N ASP A 297 12.31 -15.10 -1.87
CA ASP A 297 12.76 -13.88 -2.54
C ASP A 297 11.60 -12.87 -2.62
N SER A 298 11.84 -11.67 -2.10
CA SER A 298 10.89 -10.55 -2.14
C SER A 298 11.49 -9.36 -2.88
N LEU A 299 10.63 -8.66 -3.61
CA LEU A 299 10.88 -7.33 -4.12
C LEU A 299 10.30 -6.33 -3.11
N CYS A 300 11.14 -5.43 -2.61
CA CYS A 300 10.72 -4.35 -1.74
C CYS A 300 10.65 -3.06 -2.56
N CYS A 301 9.54 -2.34 -2.42
CA CYS A 301 9.33 -1.03 -3.03
C CYS A 301 9.04 -0.02 -1.93
N ARG A 302 9.73 1.11 -1.95
CA ARG A 302 9.52 2.23 -1.05
C ARG A 302 9.20 3.48 -1.85
N PHE A 303 8.01 4.03 -1.66
CA PHE A 303 7.57 5.24 -2.34
C PHE A 303 7.51 6.42 -1.38
N ASN A 304 8.09 7.52 -1.81
CA ASN A 304 8.22 8.75 -1.06
C ASN A 304 7.55 9.88 -1.83
N LEU A 305 6.53 10.51 -1.25
CA LEU A 305 5.88 11.69 -1.84
C LEU A 305 6.67 12.95 -1.51
N LEU A 306 6.94 13.78 -2.51
CA LEU A 306 7.72 15.01 -2.38
C LEU A 306 6.78 16.21 -2.21
N SER A 307 7.09 17.10 -1.26
CA SER A 307 6.38 18.37 -1.08
C SER A 307 6.97 19.46 -1.96
N GLU A 308 6.13 20.34 -2.49
CA GLU A 308 6.59 21.54 -3.22
C GLU A 308 7.10 22.65 -2.28
N ALA A 309 6.70 22.64 -1.00
CA ALA A 309 6.91 23.77 -0.09
C ALA A 309 8.18 23.67 0.77
N GLN A 310 8.80 22.50 0.85
CA GLN A 310 10.05 22.25 1.57
C GLN A 310 10.60 20.93 1.07
N ASP A 311 11.92 20.80 0.97
CA ASP A 311 12.69 19.60 0.57
C ASP A 311 12.56 18.45 1.61
N SER A 312 11.36 18.29 2.16
CA SER A 312 10.97 17.38 3.22
C SER A 312 10.04 16.32 2.64
N GLU A 313 10.43 15.07 2.83
CA GLU A 313 9.66 13.91 2.45
C GLU A 313 8.42 13.79 3.34
N VAL A 314 7.23 13.77 2.74
CA VAL A 314 5.98 13.90 3.50
C VAL A 314 5.33 12.56 3.81
N LEU A 315 5.47 11.60 2.90
CA LEU A 315 4.75 10.34 2.95
C LEU A 315 5.64 9.20 2.46
N MET A 316 5.78 8.16 3.26
CA MET A 316 6.56 6.97 2.92
C MET A 316 5.67 5.73 2.95
N SER A 317 5.54 5.02 1.84
CA SER A 317 4.91 3.69 1.78
C SER A 317 5.94 2.64 1.42
N GLU A 318 6.15 1.64 2.28
CA GLU A 318 7.05 0.50 2.04
C GLU A 318 6.25 -0.80 1.91
N ILE A 319 6.46 -1.52 0.81
CA ILE A 319 5.67 -2.69 0.45
C ILE A 319 6.58 -3.81 -0.02
N HIS A 320 6.27 -5.02 0.44
CA HIS A 320 7.02 -6.23 0.14
C HIS A 320 6.17 -7.15 -0.73
N MET A 321 6.63 -7.40 -1.95
CA MET A 321 5.95 -8.26 -2.93
C MET A 321 6.79 -9.51 -3.19
N ASN A 322 6.15 -10.61 -3.58
CA ASN A 322 6.88 -11.83 -3.93
C ASN A 322 7.54 -11.65 -5.31
N ALA A 323 8.83 -11.94 -5.43
CA ALA A 323 9.55 -11.73 -6.70
C ALA A 323 9.02 -12.61 -7.85
N GLU A 324 8.65 -13.87 -7.56
CA GLU A 324 8.22 -14.83 -8.58
C GLU A 324 6.74 -14.69 -8.96
N LYS A 325 5.88 -14.45 -7.97
CA LYS A 325 4.42 -14.38 -8.12
C LYS A 325 3.91 -12.96 -8.35
N GLY A 326 4.68 -11.96 -7.94
CA GLY A 326 4.26 -10.56 -7.93
C GLY A 326 3.49 -10.22 -6.65
N GLY A 327 2.66 -9.20 -6.74
CA GLY A 327 1.92 -8.70 -5.59
C GLY A 327 1.10 -7.48 -5.92
N GLU A 328 0.64 -6.84 -4.86
CA GLU A 328 -0.11 -5.59 -4.92
C GLU A 328 0.71 -4.50 -4.24
N PHE A 329 0.91 -3.40 -4.95
CA PHE A 329 1.50 -2.18 -4.44
C PHE A 329 0.38 -1.20 -4.11
N PHE A 330 0.26 -0.80 -2.85
CA PHE A 330 -0.87 -0.06 -2.30
C PHE A 330 -0.44 1.19 -1.52
N ILE A 331 -1.05 2.33 -1.82
CA ILE A 331 -0.85 3.59 -1.07
C ILE A 331 -2.19 4.09 -0.58
N ASP A 332 -2.25 4.49 0.69
CA ASP A 332 -3.43 5.06 1.33
C ASP A 332 -2.99 6.15 2.31
N THR A 333 -3.14 7.40 1.86
CA THR A 333 -2.76 8.58 2.62
C THR A 333 -3.56 8.73 3.92
N ASP A 334 -4.81 8.24 3.94
CA ASP A 334 -5.70 8.39 5.09
C ASP A 334 -5.21 7.56 6.29
N LYS A 335 -4.57 6.42 6.01
CA LYS A 335 -3.95 5.57 7.05
C LYS A 335 -2.67 6.18 7.61
N GLN A 336 -1.91 6.91 6.79
CA GLN A 336 -0.55 7.35 7.12
C GLN A 336 -0.50 8.70 7.86
N MET A 337 -1.58 9.50 7.81
CA MET A 337 -1.71 10.73 8.60
C MET A 337 -1.61 10.50 10.13
N TRP A 338 -1.78 9.24 10.59
CA TRP A 338 -1.57 8.80 11.98
C TRP A 338 -0.10 8.68 12.40
N HIS A 339 0.84 8.63 11.45
CA HIS A 339 2.27 8.41 11.73
C HIS A 339 3.14 9.66 11.53
N ALA A 340 2.58 10.76 11.04
CA ALA A 340 3.29 12.04 10.99
C ALA A 340 3.38 12.63 12.41
N PRO A 341 4.58 13.06 12.88
CA PRO A 341 4.67 13.80 14.13
C PRO A 341 3.87 15.10 13.98
N THR A 342 2.82 15.27 14.79
CA THR A 342 2.06 16.51 14.90
C THR A 342 3.03 17.68 15.15
N PRO A 343 3.03 18.74 14.31
CA PRO A 343 3.68 19.98 14.69
C PRO A 343 3.00 20.51 15.96
N LEU A 344 3.78 20.90 16.97
CA LEU A 344 3.27 21.49 18.21
C LEU A 344 2.29 22.63 17.88
N PRO A 345 1.08 22.65 18.47
CA PRO A 345 0.18 23.79 18.32
C PRO A 345 0.72 24.97 19.14
N SER A 346 1.08 26.05 18.46
CA SER A 346 1.28 27.35 19.11
C SER A 346 -0.08 27.87 19.60
N PRO A 347 -0.17 28.49 20.79
CA PRO A 347 -1.44 28.98 21.30
C PRO A 347 -1.78 30.35 20.68
N GLN A 348 -3.09 30.61 20.57
CA GLN A 348 -3.74 31.90 20.29
C GLN A 348 -3.95 32.29 18.81
N SER A 349 -5.15 32.02 18.30
CA SER A 349 -6.09 33.07 17.87
C SER A 349 -7.37 32.41 17.33
N SER A 350 -8.51 32.95 17.71
CA SER A 350 -9.86 32.54 17.30
C SER A 350 -10.11 32.83 15.81
N GLY A 351 -10.59 31.83 15.08
CA GLY A 351 -11.15 31.99 13.73
C GLY A 351 -10.83 30.80 12.81
N ASP A 352 -11.88 30.07 12.42
CA ASP A 352 -11.97 29.22 11.22
C ASP A 352 -10.91 28.13 10.99
N PHE A 353 -11.04 27.01 11.72
CA PHE A 353 -10.41 25.75 11.33
C PHE A 353 -11.15 25.10 10.15
N SER A 354 -10.94 25.63 8.94
CA SER A 354 -11.32 24.94 7.70
C SER A 354 -10.34 25.17 6.54
N ALA A 355 -9.17 25.76 6.77
CA ALA A 355 -8.24 26.07 5.68
C ALA A 355 -6.77 26.05 6.09
N LEU A 356 -6.16 24.86 6.22
CA LEU A 356 -4.72 24.71 6.05
C LEU A 356 -4.41 23.44 5.23
N ASN A 357 -3.89 23.67 4.02
CA ASN A 357 -3.43 22.76 2.95
C ASN A 357 -4.45 22.24 1.92
N PRO A 358 -4.74 23.02 0.85
CA PRO A 358 -5.44 22.52 -0.34
C PRO A 358 -4.56 21.63 -1.26
N ASN A 359 -3.23 21.62 -1.07
CA ASN A 359 -2.29 21.00 -2.03
C ASN A 359 -1.69 19.66 -1.58
N LEU A 360 -2.03 19.17 -0.39
CA LEU A 360 -1.70 17.81 0.03
C LEU A 360 -2.94 16.93 -0.13
N GLY A 361 -3.41 16.81 -1.38
CA GLY A 361 -4.51 15.93 -1.71
C GLY A 361 -4.18 14.51 -1.28
N GLY A 362 -5.02 13.92 -0.43
CA GLY A 362 -4.96 12.49 -0.16
C GLY A 362 -5.10 11.71 -1.46
N PHE A 363 -4.60 10.49 -1.51
CA PHE A 363 -4.88 9.57 -2.60
C PHE A 363 -4.88 8.13 -2.10
N VAL A 364 -5.68 7.30 -2.77
CA VAL A 364 -5.70 5.85 -2.55
C VAL A 364 -5.47 5.19 -3.90
N MET A 365 -4.37 4.44 -3.98
CA MET A 365 -3.94 3.73 -5.18
C MET A 365 -3.66 2.28 -4.83
N SER A 366 -4.16 1.37 -5.67
CA SER A 366 -3.65 0.00 -5.72
C SER A 366 -3.09 -0.29 -7.11
N CYS A 367 -1.97 -1.01 -7.20
CA CYS A 367 -1.36 -1.48 -8.43
C CYS A 367 -1.02 -2.95 -8.30
N ARG A 368 -1.67 -3.79 -9.10
CA ARG A 368 -1.38 -5.23 -9.17
C ARG A 368 -0.37 -5.51 -10.27
N VAL A 369 0.74 -6.15 -9.90
CA VAL A 369 1.85 -6.48 -10.78
C VAL A 369 2.15 -7.98 -10.71
N HIS A 370 2.56 -8.55 -11.84
CA HIS A 370 2.94 -9.96 -11.92
C HIS A 370 4.44 -10.13 -11.71
N GLY A 371 4.83 -11.20 -11.02
CA GLY A 371 6.24 -11.49 -10.78
C GLY A 371 6.95 -12.02 -12.01
N GLU A 372 8.22 -12.36 -11.83
CA GLU A 372 9.15 -12.74 -12.91
C GLU A 372 8.67 -13.92 -13.78
N SER A 373 7.76 -14.75 -13.27
CA SER A 373 7.25 -15.94 -13.96
C SER A 373 6.29 -15.64 -15.11
N LYS A 374 5.73 -14.43 -15.20
CA LYS A 374 4.72 -14.05 -16.19
C LYS A 374 4.99 -12.66 -16.75
N SER A 375 4.61 -12.45 -18.01
CA SER A 375 4.53 -11.12 -18.59
C SER A 375 3.50 -10.30 -17.82
N SER A 376 3.94 -9.18 -17.23
CA SER A 376 3.09 -8.35 -16.42
C SER A 376 2.27 -7.38 -17.27
N LYS A 377 0.98 -7.28 -16.92
CA LYS A 377 0.06 -6.25 -17.40
C LYS A 377 -0.48 -5.53 -16.16
N PRO A 378 0.17 -4.44 -15.72
CA PRO A 378 -0.23 -3.74 -14.50
C PRO A 378 -1.69 -3.33 -14.55
N SER A 379 -2.39 -3.55 -13.43
CA SER A 379 -3.76 -3.08 -13.22
C SER A 379 -3.76 -2.11 -12.07
N VAL A 380 -4.32 -0.92 -12.26
CA VAL A 380 -4.30 0.18 -11.29
C VAL A 380 -5.71 0.55 -10.90
N GLN A 381 -5.94 0.75 -9.62
CA GLN A 381 -7.20 1.24 -9.06
C GLN A 381 -6.94 2.56 -8.34
N LEU A 382 -7.73 3.58 -8.66
CA LEU A 382 -7.63 4.92 -8.08
C LEU A 382 -8.96 5.33 -7.48
N ALA A 383 -8.97 5.75 -6.22
CA ALA A 383 -10.18 6.27 -5.59
C ALA A 383 -10.62 7.59 -6.26
N MET A 384 -11.86 7.63 -6.74
CA MET A 384 -12.43 8.76 -7.49
C MET A 384 -12.37 10.07 -6.70
N ARG A 385 -12.58 10.02 -5.38
CA ARG A 385 -12.57 11.21 -4.50
C ARG A 385 -11.26 12.01 -4.52
N HIS A 386 -10.18 11.44 -5.04
CA HIS A 386 -8.85 12.02 -5.07
C HIS A 386 -8.35 12.33 -6.50
N VAL A 387 -9.17 12.05 -7.52
CA VAL A 387 -8.81 12.27 -8.93
C VAL A 387 -9.70 13.40 -9.45
N THR A 388 -9.09 14.55 -9.77
CA THR A 388 -9.84 15.74 -10.21
C THR A 388 -9.95 15.82 -11.73
N CYS A 389 -8.95 15.33 -12.44
CA CYS A 389 -8.92 15.23 -13.89
C CYS A 389 -8.28 13.92 -14.36
N ILE A 390 -8.32 13.68 -15.68
CA ILE A 390 -7.74 12.46 -16.25
C ILE A 390 -6.20 12.52 -16.17
N GLU A 391 -5.62 13.70 -16.31
CA GLU A 391 -4.17 13.92 -16.21
C GLU A 391 -3.62 13.54 -14.83
N ASP A 392 -4.41 13.72 -13.75
CA ASP A 392 -4.04 13.24 -12.41
C ASP A 392 -3.87 11.72 -12.40
N ALA A 393 -4.66 10.97 -13.16
CA ALA A 393 -4.52 9.51 -13.25
C ALA A 393 -3.20 9.10 -13.93
N ALA A 394 -2.68 9.91 -14.85
CA ALA A 394 -1.47 9.59 -15.62
C ALA A 394 -0.22 9.46 -14.73
N ILE A 395 -0.14 10.23 -13.64
CA ILE A 395 0.99 10.17 -12.72
C ILE A 395 1.06 8.84 -11.98
N PHE A 396 -0.10 8.31 -11.62
CA PHE A 396 -0.23 6.99 -11.01
C PHE A 396 0.06 5.89 -12.03
N MET A 397 -0.27 6.08 -13.32
CA MET A 397 0.16 5.16 -14.38
C MET A 397 1.68 5.14 -14.53
N ALA A 398 2.34 6.30 -14.45
CA ALA A 398 3.80 6.37 -14.48
C ALA A 398 4.43 5.67 -13.27
N LEU A 399 3.86 5.84 -12.07
CA LEU A 399 4.27 5.10 -10.87
C LEU A 399 4.05 3.59 -11.02
N ALA A 400 2.90 3.16 -11.53
CA ALA A 400 2.61 1.75 -11.77
C ALA A 400 3.60 1.12 -12.76
N ALA A 401 3.93 1.83 -13.84
CA ALA A 401 4.96 1.41 -14.79
C ALA A 401 6.34 1.29 -14.12
N ALA A 402 6.70 2.21 -13.22
CA ALA A 402 7.95 2.14 -12.47
C ALA A 402 8.00 0.95 -11.50
N VAL A 403 6.88 0.66 -10.80
CA VAL A 403 6.76 -0.53 -9.93
C VAL A 403 6.90 -1.82 -10.74
N ASP A 404 6.20 -1.89 -11.87
CA ASP A 404 6.25 -3.04 -12.78
C ASP A 404 7.67 -3.29 -13.33
N LEU A 405 8.29 -2.23 -13.87
CA LEU A 405 9.65 -2.29 -14.39
C LEU A 405 10.68 -2.58 -13.31
N SER A 406 10.39 -2.28 -12.03
CA SER A 406 11.27 -2.63 -10.92
C SER A 406 11.35 -4.13 -10.65
N ILE A 407 10.32 -4.91 -11.01
CA ILE A 407 10.37 -6.38 -10.98
C ILE A 407 11.43 -6.88 -11.96
N GLU A 408 11.38 -6.37 -13.20
CA GLU A 408 12.42 -6.67 -14.18
C GLU A 408 13.77 -6.12 -13.72
N ALA A 409 13.79 -4.91 -13.14
CA ALA A 409 15.01 -4.21 -12.80
C ALA A 409 15.77 -4.75 -11.58
N CYS A 410 15.11 -5.53 -10.73
CA CYS A 410 15.72 -6.20 -9.58
C CYS A 410 16.00 -7.69 -9.81
N LYS A 411 15.76 -8.23 -11.03
CA LYS A 411 16.18 -9.60 -11.36
C LYS A 411 17.70 -9.77 -11.16
N PRO A 412 18.18 -10.94 -10.71
CA PRO A 412 19.59 -11.13 -10.41
C PRO A 412 20.45 -11.04 -11.67
N PHE A 413 21.58 -10.38 -11.54
CA PHE A 413 22.61 -10.18 -12.56
C PHE A 413 23.47 -11.44 -12.69
N ARG A 414 22.85 -12.59 -13.00
CA ARG A 414 23.59 -13.85 -13.18
C ARG A 414 24.57 -13.70 -14.35
N ARG A 415 25.83 -14.03 -14.12
CA ARG A 415 26.79 -14.31 -15.21
C ARG A 415 26.36 -15.61 -15.87
N LYS A 416 26.04 -15.61 -17.18
CA LYS A 416 26.03 -16.85 -17.94
C LYS A 416 27.45 -17.42 -17.83
N THR A 417 27.63 -18.51 -17.09
CA THR A 417 28.86 -19.29 -17.19
C THR A 417 28.83 -19.92 -18.57
N TRP A 418 29.59 -19.36 -19.52
CA TRP A 418 29.88 -20.02 -20.77
C TRP A 418 30.65 -21.29 -20.41
N ARG A 419 29.94 -22.41 -20.31
CA ARG A 419 30.55 -23.73 -20.16
C ARG A 419 31.13 -24.06 -21.52
N GLY A 420 32.38 -23.66 -21.74
CA GLY A 420 33.10 -23.98 -22.97
C GLY A 420 33.13 -25.49 -23.09
N SER A 421 32.54 -26.03 -24.15
CA SER A 421 32.76 -27.40 -24.57
C SER A 421 34.25 -27.55 -24.83
N ARG A 422 34.99 -28.09 -23.87
CA ARG A 422 36.32 -28.64 -24.14
C ARG A 422 36.07 -29.94 -24.88
N HIS A 423 36.06 -29.86 -26.21
CA HIS A 423 36.37 -31.02 -27.03
C HIS A 423 37.81 -31.40 -26.71
N SER A 424 37.97 -32.52 -26.01
CA SER A 424 39.24 -33.21 -25.86
C SER A 424 39.67 -33.72 -27.23
N LEU A 425 40.84 -33.25 -27.68
CA LEU A 425 41.65 -33.86 -28.75
C LEU A 425 42.23 -35.19 -28.26
#